data_AF-A0A925SCC7-F1
#
_entry.id   AF-A0A925SCC7-F1
#
_cell.length_a   1.000
_cell.length_b   1.000
_cell.length_c   1.000
_cell.angle_alpha   90.00
_cell.angle_beta   90.00
_cell.angle_gamma   90.00
#
_symmetry.space_group_name_H-M   'P 1'
#
loop_
_entity.id
_entity.type
_entity.pdbx_description
1 polymer ?
#
loop_
_entity_poly.entity_id
_entity_poly.type
_entity_poly.pdbx_seq_one_letter_code
_entity_poly.pdbx_strand_id
1 'polypeptide(L)'
;MRFPRNARIFRGQLDATPVAAMFFLLVIFLLLASLVYTPGVPVDLATFDSGARIDVGVRSNGAVMHGSEVITNSLVTWLSEERQRRGGPATVAVHVDQNAPRGVVRQIREAARDLGMGFMVPEASIELPMAADVRGTTNAFVVVAVNFVGQLFYENRLVSEETLAVELKRVVRDPEDPPTLLVRADKSVEQEVLDRLGQLAHAAGLREMLLARQPRGLKPASIPVKEP
;
A
#
# COMPACT_ATOMS: atom_id res chain seq x y z
N MET A 1 -36.89 -52.09 48.91
CA MET A 1 -35.43 -52.32 48.81
C MET A 1 -34.71 -51.00 49.13
N ARG A 2 -33.79 -50.98 50.11
CA ARG A 2 -33.14 -49.77 50.63
C ARG A 2 -31.70 -49.77 50.13
N PHE A 3 -31.35 -48.89 49.20
CA PHE A 3 -30.00 -48.79 48.65
C PHE A 3 -29.07 -48.05 49.61
N PRO A 4 -27.86 -48.57 49.91
CA PRO A 4 -26.89 -47.87 50.75
C PRO A 4 -26.26 -46.72 49.97
N ARG A 5 -26.49 -45.48 50.42
CA ARG A 5 -25.86 -44.27 49.88
C ARG A 5 -24.47 -44.09 50.49
N ASN A 6 -23.46 -44.69 49.88
CA ASN A 6 -22.05 -44.42 50.18
C ASN A 6 -21.52 -43.37 49.20
N ALA A 7 -21.84 -42.09 49.44
CA ALA A 7 -21.20 -40.98 48.74
C ALA A 7 -19.91 -40.63 49.47
N ARG A 8 -18.77 -41.19 49.04
CA ARG A 8 -17.46 -40.72 49.50
C ARG A 8 -17.19 -39.38 48.83
N ILE A 9 -17.19 -38.32 49.63
CA ILE A 9 -16.88 -36.95 49.18
C ILE A 9 -15.45 -36.95 48.63
N PHE A 10 -15.32 -36.70 47.34
CA PHE A 10 -14.05 -36.66 46.63
C PHE A 10 -13.20 -35.49 47.16
N ARG A 11 -12.23 -35.80 48.02
CA ARG A 11 -11.22 -34.85 48.53
C ARG A 11 -9.92 -34.99 47.72
N GLY A 12 -10.01 -34.92 46.40
CA GLY A 12 -8.82 -34.82 45.56
C GLY A 12 -8.13 -33.47 45.80
N GLN A 13 -6.82 -33.48 46.00
CA GLN A 13 -6.04 -32.24 46.01
C GLN A 13 -6.27 -31.52 44.68
N LEU A 14 -6.65 -30.24 44.72
CA LEU A 14 -6.76 -29.44 43.52
C LEU A 14 -5.35 -29.32 42.92
N ASP A 15 -5.12 -29.98 41.79
CA ASP A 15 -3.86 -29.87 41.08
C ASP A 15 -3.79 -28.47 40.46
N ALA A 16 -2.85 -27.66 40.95
CA ALA A 16 -2.61 -26.31 40.47
C ALA A 16 -1.86 -26.29 39.13
N THR A 17 -1.26 -27.42 38.74
CA THR A 17 -0.40 -27.53 37.55
C THR A 17 -1.13 -27.15 36.25
N PRO A 18 -2.36 -27.63 35.97
CA PRO A 18 -3.08 -27.26 34.77
C PRO A 18 -3.48 -25.77 34.77
N VAL A 19 -3.87 -25.24 35.93
CA VAL A 19 -4.27 -23.83 36.08
C VAL A 19 -3.08 -22.90 35.85
N ALA A 20 -1.93 -23.22 36.43
CA ALA A 20 -0.70 -22.46 36.24
C ALA A 20 -0.23 -22.50 34.77
N ALA A 21 -0.33 -23.66 34.11
CA ALA A 21 0.04 -23.81 32.71
C ALA A 21 -0.83 -22.94 31.78
N MET A 22 -2.16 -22.96 31.97
CA MET A 22 -3.08 -22.13 31.17
C MET A 22 -2.84 -20.63 31.39
N PHE A 23 -2.63 -20.24 32.66
CA PHE A 23 -2.35 -18.84 33.00
C PHE A 23 -1.04 -18.37 32.35
N PHE A 24 0.01 -19.17 32.42
CA PHE A 24 1.30 -18.85 31.81
C PHE A 24 1.20 -18.70 30.29
N LEU A 25 0.45 -19.59 29.62
CA LEU A 25 0.19 -19.53 28.19
C LEU A 25 -0.59 -18.27 27.80
N LEU A 26 -1.57 -17.88 28.62
CA LEU A 26 -2.35 -16.65 28.43
C LEU A 26 -1.47 -15.40 28.59
N VAL A 27 -0.57 -15.38 29.58
CA VAL A 27 0.40 -14.29 29.76
C VAL A 27 1.37 -14.21 28.57
N ILE A 28 1.88 -15.35 28.08
CA ILE A 28 2.73 -15.38 26.88
C ILE A 28 1.98 -14.81 25.67
N PHE A 29 0.73 -15.21 25.45
CA PHE A 29 -0.06 -14.67 24.34
C PHE A 29 -0.32 -13.17 24.47
N LEU A 30 -0.57 -12.66 25.68
CA LEU A 30 -0.71 -11.22 25.92
C LEU A 30 0.60 -10.45 25.66
N LEU A 31 1.74 -11.01 26.05
CA LEU A 31 3.05 -10.42 25.76
C LEU A 31 3.34 -10.42 24.26
N LEU A 32 3.05 -11.51 23.56
CA LEU A 32 3.22 -11.64 22.12
C LEU A 32 2.20 -10.82 21.32
N ALA A 33 1.02 -10.51 21.88
CA ALA A 33 0.03 -9.63 21.25
C ALA A 33 0.57 -8.21 21.03
N SER A 34 1.50 -7.73 21.88
CA SER A 34 2.20 -6.46 21.65
C SER A 34 3.18 -6.49 20.46
N LEU A 35 3.59 -7.69 20.03
CA LEU A 35 4.38 -7.92 18.82
C LEU A 35 3.50 -8.12 17.58
N VAL A 36 2.18 -8.26 17.75
CA VAL A 36 1.25 -8.27 16.62
C VAL A 36 1.15 -6.84 16.12
N TYR A 37 1.83 -6.58 15.02
CA TYR A 37 1.72 -5.38 14.20
C TYR A 37 0.26 -4.91 14.13
N THR A 38 -0.06 -3.77 14.76
CA THR A 38 -1.36 -3.10 14.61
C THR A 38 -1.38 -2.42 13.24
N PRO A 39 -2.15 -2.90 12.25
CA PRO A 39 -2.25 -2.21 10.97
C PRO A 39 -3.17 -1.00 11.17
N GLY A 40 -2.56 0.17 11.34
CA GLY A 40 -3.30 1.39 11.60
C GLY A 40 -2.37 2.52 12.02
N VAL A 41 -1.42 2.86 11.16
CA VAL A 41 -0.67 4.11 11.33
C VAL A 41 -1.54 5.23 10.75
N PRO A 42 -1.95 6.23 11.54
CA PRO A 42 -2.58 7.42 11.00
C PRO A 42 -1.61 8.09 10.02
N VAL A 43 -2.06 8.19 8.76
CA VAL A 43 -1.32 8.80 7.67
C VAL A 43 -1.27 10.30 7.91
N ASP A 44 -0.07 10.80 8.19
CA ASP A 44 0.21 12.22 8.10
C ASP A 44 0.25 12.57 6.61
N LEU A 45 -0.72 13.35 6.14
CA LEU A 45 -0.73 13.89 4.79
C LEU A 45 0.37 14.95 4.74
N ALA A 46 1.62 14.51 4.58
CA ALA A 46 2.74 15.37 4.26
C ALA A 46 2.46 16.05 2.92
N THR A 47 1.81 17.20 3.05
CA THR A 47 1.87 18.41 2.24
C THR A 47 2.61 18.23 0.92
N PHE A 48 1.89 17.74 -0.10
CA PHE A 48 2.12 18.28 -1.43
C PHE A 48 1.89 19.77 -1.31
N ASP A 49 2.83 20.57 -1.82
CA ASP A 49 2.81 22.03 -1.83
C ASP A 49 1.38 22.55 -1.79
N SER A 50 1.09 23.39 -0.78
CA SER A 50 -0.21 23.99 -0.46
C SER A 50 -0.74 24.90 -1.57
N GLY A 51 -0.86 24.35 -2.77
CA GLY A 51 -1.51 24.88 -3.93
C GLY A 51 -2.92 24.30 -4.04
N ALA A 52 -3.71 24.88 -4.95
CA ALA A 52 -5.10 24.51 -5.08
C ALA A 52 -5.25 23.08 -5.62
N ARG A 53 -6.01 22.23 -4.90
CA ARG A 53 -6.26 20.85 -5.30
C ARG A 53 -7.48 20.75 -6.20
N ILE A 54 -7.32 20.11 -7.35
CA ILE A 54 -8.39 19.85 -8.33
C ILE A 54 -8.70 18.35 -8.32
N ASP A 55 -9.85 17.97 -7.78
CA ASP A 55 -10.25 16.56 -7.69
C ASP A 55 -11.00 16.10 -8.95
N VAL A 56 -10.45 15.10 -9.63
CA VAL A 56 -11.00 14.55 -10.87
C VAL A 56 -11.31 13.07 -10.66
N GLY A 57 -12.54 12.64 -10.95
CA GLY A 57 -12.93 11.23 -10.95
C GLY A 57 -12.79 10.61 -12.34
N VAL A 58 -12.34 9.36 -12.42
CA VAL A 58 -12.40 8.54 -13.63
C VAL A 58 -13.26 7.33 -13.35
N ARG A 59 -14.41 7.25 -14.04
CA ARG A 59 -15.33 6.14 -13.89
C ARG A 59 -14.89 4.89 -14.65
N SER A 60 -15.49 3.76 -14.29
CA SER A 60 -15.29 2.46 -14.98
C SER A 60 -15.57 2.50 -16.49
N ASN A 61 -16.46 3.38 -16.93
CA ASN A 61 -16.78 3.60 -18.34
C ASN A 61 -15.84 4.58 -19.06
N GLY A 62 -14.80 5.08 -18.38
CA GLY A 62 -13.84 6.06 -18.93
C GLY A 62 -14.30 7.52 -18.86
N ALA A 63 -15.49 7.82 -18.34
CA ALA A 63 -15.93 9.19 -18.16
C ALA A 63 -15.08 9.90 -17.09
N VAL A 64 -14.61 11.10 -17.44
CA VAL A 64 -13.89 11.98 -16.52
C VAL A 64 -14.89 12.92 -15.86
N MET A 65 -14.81 13.07 -14.54
CA MET A 65 -15.73 13.86 -13.75
C MET A 65 -15.02 14.84 -12.83
N HIS A 66 -15.69 15.92 -12.47
CA HIS A 66 -15.32 16.79 -11.36
C HIS A 66 -16.52 16.91 -10.43
N GLY A 67 -16.40 16.42 -9.18
CA GLY A 67 -17.54 16.25 -8.29
C GLY A 67 -18.61 15.32 -8.88
N SER A 68 -19.81 15.84 -9.12
CA SER A 68 -20.92 15.11 -9.76
C SER A 68 -21.06 15.36 -11.26
N GLU A 69 -20.25 16.26 -11.85
CA GLU A 69 -20.38 16.67 -13.24
C GLU A 69 -19.41 15.90 -14.14
N VAL A 70 -19.88 15.51 -15.32
CA VAL A 70 -19.03 14.88 -16.35
C VAL A 70 -18.35 15.98 -17.16
N ILE A 71 -17.03 15.89 -17.28
CA ILE A 71 -16.23 16.79 -18.11
C ILE A 71 -16.39 16.35 -19.56
N THR A 72 -17.21 17.09 -20.30
CA THR A 72 -17.54 16.81 -21.71
C THR A 72 -16.67 17.60 -22.69
N ASN A 73 -16.11 18.71 -22.25
CA ASN A 73 -15.20 19.54 -23.05
C ASN A 73 -13.78 18.93 -23.07
N SER A 74 -12.90 19.49 -23.91
CA SER A 74 -11.47 19.13 -23.89
C SER A 74 -10.92 19.25 -22.47
N LEU A 75 -10.39 18.15 -21.95
CA LEU A 75 -9.85 18.04 -20.60
C LEU A 75 -8.78 19.11 -20.33
N VAL A 76 -7.91 19.39 -21.31
CA VAL A 76 -6.85 20.39 -21.21
C VAL A 76 -7.44 21.79 -21.03
N THR A 77 -8.47 22.12 -21.82
CA THR A 77 -9.17 23.41 -21.73
C THR A 77 -9.80 23.56 -20.35
N TRP A 78 -10.54 22.53 -19.90
CA TRP A 78 -11.18 22.53 -18.59
C TRP A 78 -10.17 22.69 -17.45
N LEU A 79 -9.06 21.94 -17.46
CA LEU A 79 -8.00 22.05 -16.47
C LEU A 79 -7.32 23.42 -16.46
N SER A 80 -7.12 24.02 -17.65
CA SER A 80 -6.50 25.35 -17.77
C SER A 80 -7.38 26.45 -17.17
N GLU A 81 -8.70 26.40 -17.40
CA GLU A 81 -9.67 27.32 -16.79
C GLU A 81 -9.69 27.15 -15.28
N GLU A 82 -9.73 25.90 -14.80
CA GLU A 82 -9.81 25.61 -13.37
C GLU A 82 -8.54 26.07 -12.63
N ARG A 83 -7.36 25.92 -13.25
CA ARG A 83 -6.10 26.47 -12.74
C ARG A 83 -6.14 28.00 -12.67
N GLN A 84 -6.61 28.67 -13.73
CA GLN A 84 -6.71 30.13 -13.76
C GLN A 84 -7.67 30.65 -12.69
N ARG A 85 -8.83 30.00 -12.51
CA ARG A 85 -9.80 30.34 -11.45
C ARG A 85 -9.20 30.26 -10.06
N ARG A 86 -8.34 29.28 -9.81
CA ARG A 86 -7.78 29.00 -8.49
C ARG A 86 -6.54 29.80 -8.14
N GLY A 87 -5.84 30.35 -9.14
CA GLY A 87 -4.74 31.30 -8.94
C GLY A 87 -3.57 30.72 -8.15
N GLY A 88 -2.70 29.94 -8.79
CA GLY A 88 -1.48 29.44 -8.16
C GLY A 88 -0.99 28.10 -8.73
N PRO A 89 0.03 27.49 -8.09
CA PRO A 89 0.35 26.09 -8.33
C PRO A 89 -0.88 25.25 -7.97
N ALA A 90 -1.22 24.30 -8.84
CA ALA A 90 -2.36 23.43 -8.65
C ALA A 90 -1.92 21.97 -8.78
N THR A 91 -2.56 21.10 -8.01
CA THR A 91 -2.32 19.66 -8.07
C THR A 91 -3.62 18.96 -8.45
N VAL A 92 -3.57 18.19 -9.54
CA VAL A 92 -4.68 17.37 -10.00
C VAL A 92 -4.64 16.06 -9.23
N ALA A 93 -5.69 15.79 -8.46
CA ALA A 93 -5.84 14.55 -7.75
C ALA A 93 -6.92 13.69 -8.42
N VAL A 94 -6.49 12.53 -8.91
CA VAL A 94 -7.36 11.64 -9.69
C VAL A 94 -7.86 10.50 -8.82
N HIS A 95 -9.18 10.41 -8.65
CA HIS A 95 -9.86 9.29 -8.03
C HIS A 95 -10.31 8.34 -9.13
N VAL A 96 -10.06 7.05 -8.97
CA VAL A 96 -10.19 6.08 -10.07
C VAL A 96 -11.08 4.94 -9.59
N ASP A 97 -12.24 4.77 -10.24
CA ASP A 97 -13.14 3.66 -9.96
C ASP A 97 -12.43 2.31 -10.22
N GLN A 98 -12.92 1.27 -9.55
CA GLN A 98 -12.48 -0.10 -9.84
C GLN A 98 -12.72 -0.42 -11.32
N ASN A 99 -11.67 -0.91 -12.00
CA ASN A 99 -11.63 -1.22 -13.43
C ASN A 99 -11.70 -0.02 -14.39
N ALA A 100 -11.53 1.22 -13.92
CA ALA A 100 -11.47 2.36 -14.82
C ALA A 100 -10.31 2.27 -15.82
N PRO A 101 -10.49 2.77 -17.06
CA PRO A 101 -9.45 2.68 -18.08
C PRO A 101 -8.21 3.48 -17.69
N ARG A 102 -7.10 2.78 -17.44
CA ARG A 102 -5.81 3.40 -17.05
C ARG A 102 -5.28 4.41 -18.07
N GLY A 103 -5.63 4.24 -19.35
CA GLY A 103 -5.28 5.17 -20.43
C GLY A 103 -5.84 6.57 -20.21
N VAL A 104 -7.04 6.69 -19.64
CA VAL A 104 -7.65 7.99 -19.34
C VAL A 104 -6.88 8.71 -18.23
N VAL A 105 -6.46 7.98 -17.19
CA VAL A 105 -5.63 8.55 -16.12
C VAL A 105 -4.27 9.03 -16.65
N ARG A 106 -3.67 8.30 -17.60
CA ARG A 106 -2.44 8.74 -18.28
C ARG A 106 -2.65 10.03 -19.07
N GLN A 107 -3.77 10.14 -19.79
CA GLN A 107 -4.13 11.37 -20.51
C GLN A 107 -4.32 12.54 -19.55
N ILE A 108 -4.95 12.34 -18.39
CA ILE A 108 -5.09 13.38 -17.36
C ILE A 108 -3.72 13.79 -16.82
N ARG A 109 -2.81 12.85 -16.58
CA ARG A 109 -1.43 13.15 -16.17
C ARG A 109 -0.69 13.96 -17.23
N GLU A 110 -0.78 13.57 -18.49
CA GLU A 110 -0.13 14.27 -19.60
C GLU A 110 -0.67 15.71 -19.71
N ALA A 111 -1.99 15.89 -19.67
CA ALA A 111 -2.62 17.21 -19.64
C ALA A 111 -2.18 18.04 -18.43
N ALA A 112 -2.09 17.44 -17.24
CA ALA A 112 -1.62 18.12 -16.04
C ALA A 112 -0.14 18.55 -16.17
N ARG A 113 0.70 17.68 -16.74
CA ARG A 113 2.12 17.95 -16.98
C ARG A 113 2.34 19.09 -17.96
N ASP A 114 1.60 19.10 -19.07
CA ASP A 114 1.68 20.15 -20.09
C ASP A 114 1.28 21.53 -19.52
N LEU A 115 0.39 21.51 -18.53
CA LEU A 115 -0.03 22.68 -17.78
C LEU A 115 0.87 22.99 -16.57
N GLY A 116 1.95 22.24 -16.34
CA GLY A 116 2.86 22.43 -15.20
C GLY A 116 2.19 22.27 -13.83
N MET A 117 1.17 21.42 -13.74
CA MET A 117 0.47 21.09 -12.51
C MET A 117 1.05 19.85 -11.85
N GLY A 118 0.96 19.78 -10.53
CA GLY A 118 1.19 18.54 -9.79
C GLY A 118 0.15 17.48 -10.16
N PHE A 119 0.49 16.21 -10.01
CA PHE A 119 -0.42 15.11 -10.31
C PHE A 119 -0.31 14.03 -9.24
N MET A 120 -1.46 13.53 -8.74
CA MET A 120 -1.49 12.40 -7.82
C MET A 120 -2.72 11.50 -7.98
N VAL A 121 -2.56 10.23 -7.63
CA VAL A 121 -3.67 9.26 -7.51
C VAL A 121 -3.69 8.76 -6.06
N PRO A 122 -4.58 9.30 -5.19
CA PRO A 122 -4.58 8.99 -3.76
C PRO A 122 -4.86 7.53 -3.44
N GLU A 123 -5.81 6.90 -4.17
CA GLU A 123 -6.31 5.54 -3.91
C GLU A 123 -5.81 4.53 -4.95
N ALA A 124 -4.58 4.71 -5.44
CA ALA A 124 -4.09 3.89 -6.53
C ALA A 124 -3.92 2.42 -6.11
N SER A 125 -4.83 1.56 -6.58
CA SER A 125 -4.71 0.11 -6.42
C SER A 125 -3.50 -0.41 -7.19
N ILE A 126 -2.70 -1.27 -6.54
CA ILE A 126 -1.50 -1.88 -7.12
C ILE A 126 -1.82 -3.32 -7.48
N GLU A 127 -1.89 -3.61 -8.78
CA GLU A 127 -2.03 -4.99 -9.27
C GLU A 127 -0.65 -5.60 -9.52
N LEU A 128 -0.22 -6.53 -8.67
CA LEU A 128 1.08 -7.17 -8.82
C LEU A 128 1.10 -8.10 -10.05
N PRO A 129 2.19 -8.15 -10.83
CA PRO A 129 2.35 -9.11 -11.92
C PRO A 129 2.38 -10.56 -11.40
N MET A 130 1.97 -11.55 -12.20
CA MET A 130 1.96 -12.96 -11.79
C MET A 130 3.33 -13.63 -12.00
N ALA A 131 3.76 -14.53 -11.10
CA ALA A 131 4.91 -15.42 -11.30
C ALA A 131 4.57 -16.90 -11.12
N ALA A 132 5.27 -17.74 -11.90
CA ALA A 132 5.22 -19.20 -11.79
C ALA A 132 6.13 -19.76 -10.69
N ASP A 133 7.23 -19.08 -10.39
CA ASP A 133 8.25 -19.46 -9.42
C ASP A 133 8.71 -18.20 -8.69
N VAL A 134 8.74 -18.24 -7.36
CA VAL A 134 9.13 -17.12 -6.49
C VAL A 134 10.18 -17.66 -5.52
N ARG A 135 11.45 -17.33 -5.76
CA ARG A 135 12.52 -17.60 -4.80
C ARG A 135 12.52 -16.47 -3.76
N GLY A 136 12.35 -16.83 -2.50
CA GLY A 136 12.48 -15.88 -1.39
C GLY A 136 13.94 -15.54 -1.12
N THR A 137 14.18 -14.36 -0.56
CA THR A 137 15.46 -13.97 0.05
C THR A 137 15.37 -14.10 1.58
N THR A 138 16.48 -14.37 2.25
CA THR A 138 16.59 -14.39 3.72
C THR A 138 16.97 -13.05 4.31
N ASN A 139 17.33 -12.07 3.47
CA ASN A 139 17.79 -10.76 3.92
C ASN A 139 16.63 -9.88 4.40
N ALA A 140 16.92 -8.92 5.27
CA ALA A 140 15.98 -7.87 5.62
C ALA A 140 15.53 -7.13 4.34
N PHE A 141 14.26 -6.77 4.26
CA PHE A 141 13.70 -6.12 3.07
C PHE A 141 13.21 -4.71 3.38
N VAL A 142 13.39 -3.83 2.40
CA VAL A 142 12.76 -2.51 2.35
C VAL A 142 11.70 -2.56 1.26
N VAL A 143 10.47 -2.17 1.57
CA VAL A 143 9.36 -2.25 0.61
C VAL A 143 9.11 -0.88 -0.01
N VAL A 144 9.17 -0.81 -1.34
CA VAL A 144 8.73 0.36 -2.11
C VAL A 144 7.60 -0.07 -3.03
N ALA A 145 6.48 0.64 -2.98
CA ALA A 145 5.35 0.43 -3.85
C ALA A 145 5.38 1.42 -5.01
N VAL A 146 4.99 0.97 -6.20
CA VAL A 146 4.87 1.81 -7.39
C VAL A 146 3.49 1.61 -7.99
N ASN A 147 2.70 2.69 -8.05
CA ASN A 147 1.37 2.61 -8.64
C ASN A 147 1.42 2.59 -10.18
N PHE A 148 0.29 2.34 -10.83
CA PHE A 148 0.19 2.26 -12.30
C PHE A 148 0.57 3.56 -13.04
N VAL A 149 0.73 4.68 -12.33
CA VAL A 149 1.15 5.96 -12.88
C VAL A 149 2.65 6.23 -12.68
N GLY A 150 3.35 5.34 -11.96
CA GLY A 150 4.77 5.45 -11.66
C GLY A 150 5.09 6.24 -10.38
N GLN A 151 4.09 6.55 -9.56
CA GLN A 151 4.30 7.23 -8.30
C GLN A 151 4.83 6.27 -7.23
N LEU A 152 5.79 6.75 -6.44
CA LEU A 152 6.51 5.96 -5.44
C LEU A 152 5.86 6.10 -4.06
N PHE A 153 5.61 4.98 -3.42
CA PHE A 153 5.09 4.91 -2.07
C PHE A 153 6.09 4.18 -1.18
N TYR A 154 6.44 4.79 -0.07
CA TYR A 154 7.32 4.23 0.95
C TYR A 154 6.63 4.40 2.31
N GLU A 155 6.60 3.38 3.16
CA GLU A 155 5.90 3.42 4.46
C GLU A 155 4.45 3.95 4.37
N ASN A 156 3.72 3.54 3.32
CA ASN A 156 2.34 3.95 3.04
C ASN A 156 2.12 5.45 2.80
N ARG A 157 3.18 6.20 2.44
CA ARG A 157 3.11 7.60 2.01
C ARG A 157 3.70 7.79 0.62
N LEU A 158 3.10 8.70 -0.14
CA LEU A 158 3.64 9.14 -1.44
C LEU A 158 4.95 9.91 -1.19
N VAL A 159 6.01 9.54 -1.90
CA VAL A 159 7.35 10.13 -1.74
C VAL A 159 7.96 10.53 -3.08
N SER A 160 8.76 11.60 -3.08
CA SER A 160 9.59 11.95 -4.23
C SER A 160 10.83 11.04 -4.32
N GLU A 161 11.45 10.96 -5.50
CA GLU A 161 12.71 10.23 -5.69
C GLU A 161 13.81 10.74 -4.74
N GLU A 162 13.91 12.06 -4.56
CA GLU A 162 14.88 12.70 -3.67
C GLU A 162 14.69 12.28 -2.20
N THR A 163 13.43 12.31 -1.73
CA THR A 163 13.09 11.91 -0.36
C THR A 163 13.35 10.42 -0.16
N LEU A 164 12.97 9.60 -1.14
CA LEU A 164 13.21 8.17 -1.10
C LEU A 164 14.71 7.85 -1.05
N ALA A 165 15.55 8.56 -1.82
CA ALA A 165 17.00 8.36 -1.78
C ALA A 165 17.59 8.58 -0.38
N VAL A 166 17.12 9.61 0.33
CA VAL A 166 17.54 9.90 1.71
C VAL A 166 17.11 8.78 2.65
N GLU A 167 15.87 8.32 2.55
CA GLU A 167 15.36 7.22 3.38
C GLU A 167 16.08 5.91 3.10
N LEU A 168 16.30 5.54 1.83
CA LEU A 168 17.02 4.32 1.48
C LEU A 168 18.46 4.34 2.04
N LYS A 169 19.17 5.47 1.94
CA LYS A 169 20.50 5.62 2.53
C LYS A 169 20.49 5.45 4.05
N ARG A 170 19.44 5.94 4.73
CA ARG A 170 19.27 5.79 6.18
C ARG A 170 19.03 4.33 6.60
N VAL A 171 18.39 3.56 5.73
CA VAL A 171 18.10 2.14 5.99
C VAL A 171 19.31 1.25 5.72
N VAL A 172 20.19 1.61 4.78
CA VAL A 172 21.49 0.97 4.58
C VAL A 172 22.44 1.38 5.72
N ARG A 173 22.30 0.73 6.88
CA ARG A 173 23.12 0.97 8.07
C ARG A 173 24.47 0.26 8.01
N ASP A 174 24.48 -0.94 7.43
CA ASP A 174 25.66 -1.77 7.25
C ASP A 174 25.92 -1.98 5.75
N PRO A 175 27.05 -1.49 5.21
CA PRO A 175 27.40 -1.68 3.81
C PRO A 175 27.76 -3.13 3.44
N GLU A 176 28.13 -3.97 4.42
CA GLU A 176 28.51 -5.37 4.18
C GLU A 176 27.29 -6.28 4.02
N ASP A 177 26.19 -5.96 4.70
CA ASP A 177 24.91 -6.68 4.62
C ASP A 177 23.72 -5.72 4.34
N PRO A 178 23.68 -5.10 3.14
CA PRO A 178 22.61 -4.18 2.81
C PRO A 178 21.29 -4.95 2.60
N PRO A 179 20.14 -4.38 3.03
CA PRO A 179 18.86 -5.02 2.82
C PRO A 179 18.50 -5.13 1.33
N THR A 180 17.58 -6.04 1.01
CA THR A 180 17.05 -6.21 -0.34
C THR A 180 15.87 -5.26 -0.56
N LEU A 181 15.85 -4.55 -1.69
CA LEU A 181 14.69 -3.73 -2.06
C LEU A 181 13.58 -4.59 -2.66
N LEU A 182 12.45 -4.71 -1.96
CA LEU A 182 11.25 -5.36 -2.49
C LEU A 182 10.34 -4.32 -3.14
N VAL A 183 10.22 -4.38 -4.47
CA VAL A 183 9.38 -3.47 -5.25
C VAL A 183 8.02 -4.09 -5.51
N ARG A 184 6.96 -3.45 -5.01
CA ARG A 184 5.57 -3.77 -5.31
C ARG A 184 5.07 -2.84 -6.40
N ALA A 185 5.35 -3.17 -7.65
CA ALA A 185 4.89 -2.38 -8.79
C ALA A 185 3.58 -2.92 -9.35
N ASP A 186 2.72 -2.01 -9.79
CA ASP A 186 1.58 -2.37 -10.61
C ASP A 186 2.04 -2.97 -11.95
N LYS A 187 1.29 -3.92 -12.50
CA LYS A 187 1.60 -4.65 -13.73
C LYS A 187 1.78 -3.76 -14.97
N SER A 188 1.27 -2.53 -14.94
CA SER A 188 1.34 -1.56 -16.04
C SER A 188 2.41 -0.48 -15.86
N VAL A 189 3.20 -0.56 -14.79
CA VAL A 189 4.34 0.34 -14.59
C VAL A 189 5.30 0.22 -15.77
N GLU A 190 5.74 1.37 -16.27
CA GLU A 190 6.71 1.46 -17.36
C GLU A 190 8.10 1.03 -16.87
N GLN A 191 8.84 0.31 -17.73
CA GLN A 191 10.16 -0.23 -17.38
C GLN A 191 11.13 0.87 -16.94
N GLU A 192 11.05 2.05 -17.55
CA GLU A 192 11.89 3.20 -17.21
C GLU A 192 11.75 3.63 -15.74
N VAL A 193 10.55 3.51 -15.16
CA VAL A 193 10.31 3.83 -13.73
C VAL A 193 11.05 2.83 -12.84
N LEU A 194 11.04 1.55 -13.22
CA LEU A 194 11.75 0.50 -12.49
C LEU A 194 13.28 0.66 -12.62
N ASP A 195 13.75 1.06 -13.80
CA ASP A 195 15.17 1.30 -14.04
C ASP A 195 15.67 2.49 -13.22
N ARG A 196 14.92 3.60 -13.17
CA ARG A 196 15.23 4.75 -12.31
C ARG A 196 15.22 4.37 -10.83
N LEU A 197 14.23 3.59 -10.39
CA LEU A 197 14.19 3.10 -9.01
C LEU A 197 15.38 2.19 -8.69
N GLY A 198 15.80 1.34 -9.62
CA GLY A 198 17.00 0.52 -9.50
C GLY A 198 18.28 1.35 -9.38
N GLN A 199 18.41 2.41 -10.17
CA GLN A 199 19.53 3.36 -10.08
C GLN A 199 19.54 4.09 -8.73
N LEU A 200 18.36 4.54 -8.27
CA LEU A 200 18.18 5.19 -6.97
C LEU A 200 18.61 4.27 -5.82
N ALA A 201 18.16 3.01 -5.87
CA ALA A 201 18.48 1.99 -4.88
C ALA A 201 19.98 1.68 -4.86
N HIS A 202 20.58 1.53 -6.03
CA HIS A 202 22.02 1.32 -6.16
C HIS A 202 22.81 2.51 -5.59
N ALA A 203 22.41 3.74 -5.91
CA ALA A 203 23.06 4.95 -5.37
C ALA A 203 22.90 5.10 -3.85
N ALA A 204 21.91 4.43 -3.25
CA ALA A 204 21.71 4.35 -1.81
C ALA A 204 22.52 3.23 -1.13
N GLY A 205 23.17 2.34 -1.90
CA GLY A 205 24.00 1.24 -1.39
C GLY A 205 23.29 -0.13 -1.37
N LEU A 206 22.08 -0.22 -1.91
CA LEU A 206 21.36 -1.49 -2.04
C LEU A 206 21.94 -2.28 -3.22
N ARG A 207 22.12 -3.60 -3.04
CA ARG A 207 22.74 -4.48 -4.05
C ARG A 207 21.72 -5.33 -4.80
N GLU A 208 20.55 -5.56 -4.19
CA GLU A 208 19.54 -6.45 -4.72
C GLU A 208 18.17 -5.75 -4.74
N MET A 209 17.46 -5.92 -5.86
CA MET A 209 16.10 -5.45 -6.04
C MET A 209 15.24 -6.61 -6.55
N LEU A 210 14.17 -6.93 -5.81
CA LEU A 210 13.21 -7.98 -6.14
C LEU A 210 11.87 -7.37 -6.49
N LEU A 211 11.29 -7.80 -7.61
CA LEU A 211 9.93 -7.41 -7.98
C LEU A 211 8.91 -8.38 -7.37
N ALA A 212 8.03 -7.87 -6.54
CA ALA A 212 6.94 -8.65 -5.95
C ALA A 212 5.95 -9.11 -7.02
N ARG A 213 5.54 -10.37 -6.94
CA ARG A 213 4.61 -11.00 -7.88
C ARG A 213 3.54 -11.81 -7.16
N GLN A 214 2.35 -11.89 -7.73
CA GLN A 214 1.30 -12.79 -7.24
C GLN A 214 1.62 -14.25 -7.60
N PRO A 215 1.56 -15.19 -6.63
CA PRO A 215 1.72 -16.61 -6.93
C PRO A 215 0.58 -17.11 -7.82
N ARG A 216 0.90 -17.94 -8.82
CA ARG A 216 -0.13 -18.65 -9.60
C ARG A 216 -0.93 -19.59 -8.68
N GLY A 217 -2.26 -19.43 -8.63
CA GLY A 217 -3.18 -20.40 -8.04
C GLY A 217 -3.86 -20.02 -6.72
N LEU A 218 -3.50 -18.90 -6.08
CA LEU A 218 -4.27 -18.38 -4.95
C LEU A 218 -5.48 -17.58 -5.46
N LYS A 219 -6.67 -18.20 -5.47
CA LYS A 219 -7.91 -17.42 -5.47
C LYS A 219 -7.90 -16.55 -4.21
N PRO A 220 -8.11 -15.21 -4.30
CA PRO A 220 -8.31 -14.42 -3.10
C PRO A 220 -9.44 -15.05 -2.30
N ALA A 221 -9.23 -15.26 -0.99
CA ALA A 221 -10.25 -15.82 -0.13
C ALA A 221 -11.49 -14.91 -0.22
N SER A 222 -12.54 -15.39 -0.87
CA SER A 222 -13.84 -14.75 -0.84
C SER A 222 -14.31 -14.79 0.61
N ILE A 223 -14.25 -13.65 1.30
CA ILE A 223 -14.92 -13.48 2.58
C ILE A 223 -16.41 -13.66 2.26
N PRO A 224 -17.09 -14.70 2.78
CA PRO A 224 -18.51 -14.84 2.56
C PRO A 224 -19.19 -13.64 3.22
N VAL A 225 -19.77 -12.77 2.39
CA VAL A 225 -20.71 -11.76 2.85
C VAL A 225 -21.91 -12.53 3.39
N LYS A 226 -22.10 -12.49 4.71
CA LYS A 226 -23.37 -12.92 5.31
C LYS A 226 -24.42 -11.92 4.84
N GLU A 227 -25.29 -12.33 3.93
CA GLU A 227 -26.51 -11.58 3.63
C GLU A 227 -27.38 -11.48 4.91
N PRO A 228 -28.05 -10.33 5.12
CA PRO A 228 -28.83 -10.04 6.32
C PRO A 228 -30.09 -10.92 6.45
#